data_AF-A0A6H2BZ45-F1
#
_entry.id   AF-A0A6H2BZ45-F1
#
_cell.length_a   1.000
_cell.length_b   1.000
_cell.length_c   1.000
_cell.angle_alpha   90.00
_cell.angle_beta   90.00
_cell.angle_gamma   90.00
#
_symmetry.space_group_name_H-M   'P 1'
#
loop_
_entity.id
_entity.type
_entity.pdbx_description
1 polymer ?
#
loop_
_entity_poly.entity_id
_entity_poly.type
_entity_poly.pdbx_seq_one_letter_code
_entity_poly.pdbx_strand_id
1 'polypeptide(L)'
;MLTIIGCGNLNRNDDAVGVIIVQRLQQYLAQNPHPNIRVFDSGTAGMEVMFQARGSEKLIILDASCTGSEPGAIFKVPGKELEALPEPSYNLHDFRWDHALAAGRKIFLDDFPQEVIVYLIEAANLDFGLELSPVVQHSADLVFAELITVIQQNVMA
;
A
#
# COMPACT_ATOMS: atom_id res chain seq x y z
N MET A 1 -16.46 -1.86 -3.97
CA MET A 1 -15.25 -2.73 -4.03
C MET A 1 -14.07 -2.04 -3.35
N LEU A 2 -13.38 -2.74 -2.42
CA LEU A 2 -12.15 -2.25 -1.77
C LEU A 2 -10.92 -2.95 -2.34
N THR A 3 -9.91 -2.19 -2.75
CA THR A 3 -8.58 -2.71 -3.13
C THR A 3 -7.54 -2.32 -2.08
N ILE A 4 -6.68 -3.26 -1.70
CA ILE A 4 -5.53 -3.04 -0.81
C ILE A 4 -4.26 -3.40 -1.58
N ILE A 5 -3.27 -2.50 -1.63
CA ILE A 5 -2.04 -2.69 -2.39
C ILE A 5 -0.83 -2.46 -1.50
N GLY A 6 0.06 -3.44 -1.46
CA GLY A 6 1.34 -3.35 -0.76
C GLY A 6 2.43 -2.95 -1.74
N CYS A 7 3.17 -1.92 -1.37
CA CYS A 7 4.36 -1.44 -2.07
C CYS A 7 5.59 -1.68 -1.20
N GLY A 8 6.76 -1.74 -1.84
CA GLY A 8 8.03 -1.95 -1.14
C GLY A 8 8.98 -2.91 -1.84
N ASN A 9 10.17 -3.06 -1.27
CA ASN A 9 11.20 -3.97 -1.79
C ASN A 9 11.56 -5.04 -0.75
N LEU A 10 11.20 -6.29 -1.02
CA LEU A 10 11.51 -7.46 -0.18
C LEU A 10 13.01 -7.65 0.10
N ASN A 11 13.89 -7.07 -0.72
CA ASN A 11 15.34 -7.16 -0.54
C ASN A 11 15.93 -6.05 0.34
N ARG A 12 15.10 -5.18 0.94
CA ARG A 12 15.54 -3.98 1.65
C ARG A 12 14.92 -3.83 3.05
N ASN A 13 14.96 -4.91 3.84
CA ASN A 13 14.51 -4.91 5.24
C ASN A 13 13.15 -4.21 5.41
N ASP A 14 13.09 -3.06 6.10
CA ASP A 14 11.84 -2.38 6.43
C ASP A 14 11.09 -1.80 5.23
N ASP A 15 11.77 -1.61 4.09
CA ASP A 15 11.14 -1.23 2.81
C ASP A 15 10.12 -2.29 2.36
N ALA A 16 10.23 -3.54 2.86
CA ALA A 16 9.34 -4.63 2.54
C ALA A 16 7.99 -4.60 3.28
N VAL A 17 7.81 -3.70 4.25
CA VAL A 17 6.70 -3.79 5.22
C VAL A 17 5.32 -3.82 4.55
N GLY A 18 5.09 -2.99 3.52
CA GLY A 18 3.82 -2.96 2.80
C GLY A 18 3.53 -4.27 2.09
N VAL A 19 4.53 -4.83 1.41
CA VAL A 19 4.49 -6.14 0.75
C VAL A 19 4.20 -7.27 1.74
N ILE A 20 4.89 -7.28 2.88
CA ILE A 20 4.73 -8.33 3.90
C ILE A 20 3.31 -8.33 4.46
N ILE A 21 2.72 -7.16 4.70
CA ILE A 21 1.34 -7.06 5.19
C ILE A 21 0.34 -7.61 4.15
N VAL A 22 0.46 -7.22 2.88
CA VAL A 22 -0.50 -7.70 1.86
C VAL A 22 -0.36 -9.20 1.57
N GLN A 23 0.84 -9.77 1.63
CA GLN A 23 1.02 -11.22 1.50
C GLN A 23 0.33 -11.98 2.63
N ARG A 24 0.39 -11.46 3.87
CA ARG A 24 -0.38 -12.00 5.00
C ARG A 24 -1.89 -11.87 4.78
N LEU A 25 -2.36 -10.75 4.25
CA LEU A 25 -3.78 -10.56 3.93
C LEU A 25 -4.25 -11.52 2.83
N GLN A 26 -3.43 -11.78 1.81
CA GLN A 26 -3.74 -12.77 0.77
C GLN A 26 -3.89 -14.18 1.37
N GLN A 27 -2.99 -14.58 2.28
CA GLN A 27 -3.10 -15.85 3.00
C GLN A 27 -4.39 -15.93 3.84
N TYR A 28 -4.76 -14.84 4.52
CA TYR A 28 -6.00 -14.75 5.26
C TYR A 28 -7.23 -14.91 4.35
N LEU A 29 -7.26 -14.19 3.21
CA LEU A 29 -8.38 -14.22 2.25
C LEU A 29 -8.53 -15.56 1.54
N ALA A 30 -7.44 -16.31 1.34
CA ALA A 30 -7.51 -17.67 0.82
C ALA A 30 -8.30 -18.62 1.76
N GLN A 31 -8.30 -18.34 3.06
CA GLN A 31 -9.04 -19.10 4.08
C GLN A 31 -10.40 -18.46 4.40
N ASN A 32 -10.54 -17.16 4.17
CA ASN A 32 -11.73 -16.36 4.46
C ASN A 32 -12.11 -15.54 3.21
N PRO A 33 -12.79 -16.14 2.23
CA PRO A 33 -13.06 -15.45 0.97
C PRO A 33 -13.99 -14.25 1.16
N HIS A 34 -13.55 -13.07 0.72
CA HIS A 34 -14.34 -11.85 0.69
C HIS A 34 -14.42 -11.32 -0.75
N PRO A 35 -15.52 -11.54 -1.49
CA PRO A 35 -15.59 -11.26 -2.93
C PRO A 35 -15.47 -9.77 -3.30
N ASN A 36 -15.75 -8.88 -2.35
CA ASN A 36 -15.67 -7.42 -2.54
C ASN A 36 -14.32 -6.82 -2.11
N ILE A 37 -13.31 -7.67 -1.87
CA ILE A 37 -11.95 -7.28 -1.46
C ILE A 37 -10.96 -7.80 -2.49
N ARG A 38 -10.08 -6.93 -2.96
CA ARG A 38 -8.91 -7.29 -3.77
C ARG A 38 -7.63 -6.92 -3.04
N VAL A 39 -6.63 -7.80 -3.04
CA VAL A 39 -5.35 -7.56 -2.38
C VAL A 39 -4.20 -7.85 -3.32
N PHE A 40 -3.33 -6.88 -3.55
CA PHE A 40 -2.22 -6.98 -4.48
C PHE A 40 -0.89 -6.69 -3.80
N ASP A 41 0.11 -7.47 -4.18
CA ASP A 41 1.52 -7.16 -3.97
C ASP A 41 2.03 -6.51 -5.25
N SER A 42 2.36 -5.22 -5.19
CA SER A 42 2.89 -4.47 -6.33
C SER A 42 4.39 -4.24 -6.23
N GLY A 43 5.04 -4.68 -5.14
CA GLY A 43 6.45 -4.43 -4.89
C GLY A 43 6.85 -2.98 -5.22
N THR A 44 7.76 -2.83 -6.18
CA THR A 44 8.24 -1.52 -6.67
C THR A 44 7.57 -1.04 -7.97
N ALA A 45 6.55 -1.75 -8.48
CA ALA A 45 5.90 -1.46 -9.75
C ALA A 45 4.76 -0.44 -9.59
N GLY A 46 5.07 0.86 -9.56
CA GLY A 46 4.05 1.90 -9.37
C GLY A 46 2.96 1.93 -10.46
N MET A 47 3.29 1.56 -11.70
CA MET A 47 2.29 1.47 -12.78
C MET A 47 1.23 0.40 -12.49
N GLU A 48 1.62 -0.70 -11.86
CA GLU A 48 0.70 -1.78 -11.49
C GLU A 48 -0.31 -1.29 -10.44
N VAL A 49 0.12 -0.45 -9.49
CA VAL A 49 -0.77 0.20 -8.52
C VAL A 49 -1.90 0.95 -9.23
N MET A 50 -1.56 1.70 -10.28
CA MET A 50 -2.52 2.47 -11.06
C MET A 50 -3.59 1.57 -11.71
N PHE A 51 -3.15 0.48 -12.35
CA PHE A 51 -4.07 -0.43 -13.04
C PHE A 51 -4.90 -1.28 -12.08
N GLN A 52 -4.31 -1.73 -10.97
CA GLN A 52 -5.01 -2.55 -9.97
C GLN A 52 -6.01 -1.75 -9.13
N ALA A 53 -5.76 -0.44 -8.95
CA ALA A 53 -6.69 0.47 -8.29
C ALA A 53 -7.95 0.74 -9.12
N ARG A 54 -7.89 0.61 -10.44
CA ARG A 54 -9.01 0.87 -11.35
C ARG A 54 -10.25 0.02 -11.02
N GLY A 55 -11.42 0.63 -11.10
CA GLY A 55 -12.72 0.01 -10.80
C GLY A 55 -13.00 -0.22 -9.31
N SER A 56 -12.16 0.32 -8.41
CA SER A 56 -12.42 0.31 -6.97
C SER A 56 -13.12 1.57 -6.51
N GLU A 57 -13.97 1.42 -5.49
CA GLU A 57 -14.55 2.56 -4.78
C GLU A 57 -13.55 3.13 -3.76
N LYS A 58 -12.85 2.22 -3.07
CA LYS A 58 -11.89 2.53 -2.02
C LYS A 58 -10.55 1.86 -2.30
N LEU A 59 -9.47 2.58 -2.01
CA LEU A 59 -8.10 2.10 -2.12
C LEU A 59 -7.35 2.31 -0.82
N ILE A 60 -6.67 1.25 -0.37
CA ILE A 60 -5.67 1.31 0.69
C ILE A 60 -4.31 0.99 0.08
N ILE A 61 -3.33 1.86 0.28
CA ILE A 61 -1.93 1.61 -0.07
C ILE A 61 -1.14 1.42 1.22
N LEU A 62 -0.25 0.43 1.25
CA LEU A 62 0.68 0.18 2.34
C LEU A 62 2.10 0.36 1.80
N ASP A 63 2.90 1.24 2.39
CA ASP A 63 4.31 1.43 2.03
C ASP A 63 5.16 1.74 3.27
N ALA A 64 6.47 1.57 3.15
CA ALA A 64 7.40 2.11 4.13
C ALA A 64 7.57 3.63 3.92
N SER A 65 8.02 4.33 4.96
CA SER A 65 8.40 5.74 4.87
C SER A 65 9.72 6.00 5.59
N CYS A 66 10.37 7.09 5.18
CA CYS A 66 11.64 7.55 5.74
C CYS A 66 11.55 9.08 5.87
N THR A 67 10.77 9.52 6.84
CA THR A 67 10.51 10.94 7.13
C THR A 67 11.47 11.49 8.17
N GLY A 68 12.22 10.63 8.87
CA GLY A 68 13.02 10.97 10.03
C GLY A 68 12.22 11.00 11.34
N SER A 69 11.00 10.46 11.31
CA SER A 69 10.18 10.25 12.50
C SER A 69 10.69 9.06 13.32
N GLU A 70 10.05 8.78 14.45
CA GLU A 70 10.36 7.60 15.26
C GLU A 70 10.07 6.30 14.47
N PRO A 71 11.04 5.37 14.37
CA PRO A 71 10.82 4.10 13.66
C PRO A 71 9.61 3.33 14.18
N GLY A 72 8.84 2.75 13.26
CA GLY A 72 7.55 2.11 13.54
C GLY A 72 6.37 3.07 13.72
N ALA A 73 6.57 4.40 13.62
CA ALA A 73 5.44 5.30 13.55
C ALA A 73 4.53 4.94 12.36
N ILE A 74 3.22 4.81 12.62
CA ILE A 74 2.21 4.50 11.61
C ILE A 74 1.46 5.78 11.28
N PHE A 75 1.57 6.23 10.04
CA PHE A 75 0.80 7.35 9.51
C PHE A 75 -0.34 6.84 8.64
N LYS A 76 -1.53 7.41 8.81
CA LYS A 76 -2.67 7.20 7.91
C LYS A 76 -2.96 8.52 7.23
N VAL A 77 -2.63 8.59 5.95
CA VAL A 77 -2.65 9.83 5.20
C VAL A 77 -3.70 9.73 4.09
N PRO A 78 -4.58 10.72 3.94
CA PRO A 78 -5.47 10.79 2.78
C PRO A 78 -4.66 10.84 1.49
N GLY A 79 -4.98 10.00 0.50
CA GLY A 79 -4.20 9.91 -0.75
C GLY A 79 -4.06 11.24 -1.49
N LYS A 80 -5.04 12.14 -1.36
CA LYS A 80 -4.99 13.52 -1.90
C LYS A 80 -3.83 14.37 -1.39
N GLU A 81 -3.27 14.05 -0.23
CA GLU A 81 -2.12 14.74 0.34
C GLU A 81 -0.79 14.21 -0.20
N LEU A 82 -0.80 13.05 -0.87
CA LEU A 82 0.36 12.35 -1.40
C LEU A 82 0.40 12.30 -2.93
N GLU A 83 -0.57 12.93 -3.59
CA GLU A 83 -0.63 13.01 -5.05
C GLU A 83 0.52 13.86 -5.60
N ALA A 84 1.61 13.19 -5.96
CA ALA A 84 2.72 13.78 -6.69
C ALA A 84 2.54 13.51 -8.19
N LEU A 85 2.76 14.53 -9.03
CA LEU A 85 2.93 14.29 -10.46
C LEU A 85 4.36 13.81 -10.69
N PRO A 86 4.57 12.75 -11.49
CA PRO A 86 5.92 12.33 -11.84
C PRO A 86 6.62 13.46 -12.58
N GLU A 87 7.89 13.71 -12.25
CA GLU A 87 8.75 14.49 -13.13
C GLU A 87 8.82 13.80 -14.50
N PRO A 88 8.81 14.54 -15.62
CA PRO A 88 8.93 13.94 -16.94
C PRO A 88 10.20 13.09 -17.05
N SER A 89 10.04 11.78 -17.03
CA SER A 89 11.10 10.79 -17.22
C SER A 89 10.75 9.88 -18.40
N TYR A 90 11.77 9.39 -19.09
CA TYR A 90 11.61 8.34 -20.11
C TYR A 90 11.63 6.93 -19.50
N ASN A 91 11.69 6.82 -18.18
CA ASN A 91 11.85 5.57 -17.46
C ASN A 91 10.66 5.26 -16.55
N LEU A 92 9.96 4.15 -16.84
CA LEU A 92 8.85 3.65 -16.03
C LEU A 92 9.30 3.14 -14.65
N HIS A 93 10.58 2.84 -14.45
CA HIS A 93 11.09 2.43 -13.13
C HIS A 93 11.11 3.58 -12.11
N ASP A 94 11.05 4.83 -12.56
CA ASP A 94 10.91 6.00 -11.68
C ASP A 94 9.44 6.26 -11.31
N PHE A 95 8.51 5.52 -11.94
CA PHE A 95 7.08 5.63 -11.66
C PHE A 95 6.73 4.89 -10.36
N ARG A 96 6.60 5.66 -9.28
CA ARG A 96 6.19 5.21 -7.95
C ARG A 96 4.66 5.21 -7.79
N TRP A 97 4.19 4.63 -6.69
CA TRP A 97 2.75 4.48 -6.41
C TRP A 97 2.03 5.81 -6.17
N ASP A 98 2.73 6.83 -5.66
CA ASP A 98 2.22 8.18 -5.45
C ASP A 98 1.92 8.87 -6.79
N HIS A 99 2.79 8.66 -7.79
CA HIS A 99 2.53 9.04 -9.18
C HIS A 99 1.29 8.31 -9.75
N ALA A 100 1.04 7.07 -9.33
CA ALA A 100 -0.11 6.28 -9.74
C ALA A 100 -1.44 6.92 -9.33
N LEU A 101 -1.48 7.59 -8.18
CA LEU A 101 -2.68 8.29 -7.71
C LEU A 101 -3.04 9.45 -8.66
N ALA A 102 -2.06 10.31 -8.95
CA ALA A 102 -2.28 11.47 -9.80
C ALA A 102 -2.55 11.08 -11.27
N ALA A 103 -1.80 10.12 -11.81
CA ALA A 103 -2.00 9.64 -13.18
C ALA A 103 -3.31 8.86 -13.33
N GLY A 104 -3.62 7.98 -12.39
CA GLY A 104 -4.84 7.17 -12.39
C GLY A 104 -6.11 8.00 -12.38
N ARG A 105 -6.18 9.03 -11.52
CA ARG A 105 -7.31 9.98 -11.51
C ARG A 105 -7.48 10.69 -12.86
N LYS A 106 -6.39 11.12 -13.49
CA LYS A 106 -6.44 11.83 -14.78
C LYS A 106 -6.85 10.92 -15.95
N ILE A 107 -6.35 9.69 -15.96
CA ILE A 107 -6.55 8.75 -17.07
C ILE A 107 -7.88 8.02 -16.97
N PHE A 108 -8.25 7.56 -15.77
CA PHE A 108 -9.42 6.72 -15.54
C PHE A 108 -10.64 7.48 -15.02
N LEU A 109 -10.48 8.75 -14.61
CA LEU A 109 -11.58 9.63 -14.18
C LEU A 109 -12.43 8.96 -13.08
N ASP A 110 -13.73 8.79 -13.33
CA ASP A 110 -14.69 8.21 -12.38
C ASP A 110 -14.45 6.70 -12.13
N ASP A 111 -13.66 6.03 -12.98
CA ASP A 111 -13.27 4.63 -12.83
C ASP A 111 -12.02 4.46 -11.93
N PHE A 112 -11.57 5.53 -11.27
CA PHE A 112 -10.50 5.52 -10.26
C PHE A 112 -11.06 5.80 -8.85
N PRO A 113 -10.52 5.15 -7.79
CA PRO A 113 -11.04 5.27 -6.43
C PRO A 113 -11.00 6.71 -5.92
N GLN A 114 -12.15 7.18 -5.43
CA GLN A 114 -12.29 8.51 -4.84
C GLN A 114 -11.80 8.53 -3.38
N GLU A 115 -12.01 7.43 -2.66
CA GLU A 115 -11.53 7.27 -1.29
C GLU A 115 -10.20 6.52 -1.29
N VAL A 116 -9.11 7.23 -1.00
CA VAL A 116 -7.77 6.66 -0.92
C VAL A 116 -7.17 6.94 0.45
N ILE A 117 -6.70 5.91 1.13
CA ILE A 117 -5.94 6.00 2.38
C ILE A 117 -4.58 5.33 2.17
N VAL A 118 -3.52 5.97 2.64
CA VAL A 118 -2.16 5.42 2.59
C VAL A 118 -1.67 5.20 4.00
N TYR A 119 -1.27 3.96 4.30
CA TYR A 119 -0.55 3.61 5.51
C TYR A 119 0.94 3.69 5.20
N LEU A 120 1.62 4.58 5.91
CA LEU A 120 3.06 4.73 5.85
C LEU A 120 3.64 4.29 7.19
N ILE A 121 4.58 3.35 7.18
CA ILE A 121 5.25 2.87 8.39
C ILE A 121 6.70 3.36 8.36
N GLU A 122 7.12 4.12 9.36
CA GLU A 122 8.48 4.67 9.43
C GLU A 122 9.51 3.55 9.59
N ALA A 123 10.47 3.46 8.66
CA ALA A 123 11.50 2.44 8.65
C ALA A 123 12.60 2.71 9.70
N ALA A 124 13.14 1.65 10.29
CA ALA A 124 14.37 1.73 11.08
C ALA A 124 15.62 1.41 10.23
N ASN A 125 15.48 0.50 9.27
CA ASN A 125 16.57 -0.02 8.44
C ASN A 125 16.12 -0.27 7.00
N LEU A 126 16.80 0.37 6.04
CA LEU A 126 16.56 0.26 4.60
C LEU A 126 17.75 -0.32 3.82
N ASP A 127 18.72 -0.91 4.53
CA ASP A 127 19.84 -1.65 3.93
C ASP A 127 19.35 -2.94 3.27
N PHE A 128 20.22 -3.59 2.50
CA PHE A 128 19.90 -4.91 1.95
C PHE A 128 19.70 -5.95 3.05
N GLY A 129 18.62 -6.72 2.90
CA GLY A 129 18.24 -7.78 3.83
C GLY A 129 16.78 -8.15 3.65
N LEU A 130 16.37 -9.23 4.31
CA LEU A 130 15.08 -9.89 4.08
C LEU A 130 14.15 -9.83 5.31
N GLU A 131 14.60 -9.19 6.40
CA GLU A 131 13.90 -9.22 7.68
C GLU A 131 13.48 -7.81 8.08
N LEU A 132 12.25 -7.69 8.59
CA LEU A 132 11.81 -6.46 9.23
C LEU A 132 12.52 -6.29 10.57
N SER A 133 12.86 -5.05 10.91
CA SER A 133 13.28 -4.70 12.26
C SER A 133 12.14 -4.98 13.25
N PRO A 134 12.44 -5.32 14.52
CA PRO A 134 11.40 -5.67 15.49
C PRO A 134 10.32 -4.59 15.68
N VAL A 135 10.70 -3.32 15.59
CA VAL A 135 9.78 -2.17 15.75
C VAL A 135 8.84 -2.02 14.55
N VAL A 136 9.33 -2.24 13.33
CA VAL A 136 8.52 -2.22 12.12
C VAL A 136 7.65 -3.47 12.02
N GLN A 137 8.16 -4.64 12.44
CA GLN A 137 7.37 -5.86 12.54
C GLN A 137 6.17 -5.69 13.48
N HIS A 138 6.37 -5.09 14.66
CA HIS A 138 5.28 -4.79 15.58
C HIS A 138 4.22 -3.89 14.94
N SER A 139 4.67 -2.87 14.22
CA SER A 139 3.78 -1.93 13.52
C SER A 139 3.01 -2.62 12.39
N ALA A 140 3.67 -3.51 11.65
CA ALA A 140 3.03 -4.34 10.63
C ALA A 140 1.94 -5.24 11.22
N ASP A 141 2.15 -5.80 12.41
CA ASP A 141 1.15 -6.61 13.11
C ASP A 141 -0.08 -5.79 13.52
N LEU A 142 0.13 -4.55 14.00
CA LEU A 142 -0.96 -3.63 14.32
C LEU A 142 -1.78 -3.27 13.08
N VAL A 143 -1.12 -2.88 11.99
CA VAL A 143 -1.79 -2.54 10.73
C VAL A 143 -2.52 -3.75 10.16
N PHE A 144 -1.91 -4.94 10.19
CA PHE A 144 -2.56 -6.17 9.74
C PHE A 144 -3.85 -6.44 10.52
N ALA A 145 -3.81 -6.40 11.86
CA ALA A 145 -4.99 -6.63 12.69
C ALA A 145 -6.12 -5.61 12.43
N GLU A 146 -5.75 -4.35 12.21
CA GLU A 146 -6.69 -3.30 11.83
C GLU A 146 -7.34 -3.59 10.46
N LEU A 147 -6.55 -3.95 9.45
CA LEU A 147 -7.06 -4.25 8.11
C LEU A 147 -7.96 -5.49 8.09
N ILE A 148 -7.70 -6.49 8.94
CA ILE A 148 -8.64 -7.60 9.14
C ILE A 148 -10.00 -7.08 9.65
N THR A 149 -10.00 -6.14 10.59
CA THR A 149 -11.24 -5.54 11.10
C THR A 149 -11.98 -4.78 10.00
N VAL A 150 -11.24 -4.01 9.18
CA VAL A 150 -11.82 -3.29 8.01
C VAL A 150 -12.43 -4.26 7.01
N ILE A 151 -11.73 -5.35 6.67
CA ILE A 151 -12.21 -6.37 5.73
C ILE A 151 -13.51 -7.01 6.24
N GLN A 152 -13.59 -7.33 7.53
CA GLN A 152 -14.78 -7.93 8.13
C GLN A 152 -15.97 -6.96 8.17
N GLN A 153 -15.73 -5.68 8.41
CA GLN A 153 -16.78 -4.65 8.41
C GLN A 153 -17.31 -4.34 7.01
N ASN A 154 -16.47 -4.42 5.99
CA ASN A 154 -16.86 -4.19 4.59
C ASN A 154 -17.78 -5.29 4.02
N VAL A 155 -18.09 -6.33 4.80
CA VAL A 155 -19.10 -7.35 4.47
C VAL A 155 -20.51 -6.89 4.86
N MET A 156 -20.64 -5.92 5.76
CA MET A 156 -21.92 -5.47 6.33
C MET A 156 -22.53 -4.26 5.62
N ALA A 157 -21.87 -3.72 4.60
CA ALA A 157 -22.32 -2.59 3.77
C ALA A 157 -22.64 -3.07 2.35
#